data_AF-A0A348G089-F1
#
_entry.id   AF-A0A348G089-F1
#
_cell.length_a   1.000
_cell.length_b   1.000
_cell.length_c   1.000
_cell.angle_alpha   90.00
_cell.angle_beta   90.00
_cell.angle_gamma   90.00
#
_symmetry.space_group_name_H-M   'P 1'
#
loop_
_entity.id
_entity.type
_entity.pdbx_description
1 polymer ?
#
loop_
_entity_poly.entity_id
_entity_poly.type
_entity_poly.pdbx_seq_one_letter_code
_entity_poly.pdbx_strand_id
1 'polypeptide(L)'
;MTDLSDKPARSAPMKRRAAHACAALLGGGMIAGLATAATAAPDAAIAALIENKCGSCHEQRPDGTRPRLNAVRKSPEGWELTLHRMQQWHEVALTAEQQRTLVKYLSDTQGLAPTEAEPFRAVLERRPGHVEEIDDAELGTFCARCHTYARVGLQRRDADEWLKLVHTHVGQWPTLEYHAFSRDRDWWHVATTELPKRLAAKWPLNSAAWTEWQTHKPADLSGTWRVAGHRPGKGDYQGTLTVARIGDDRYSVRHHLVLQDGTVLDSEGEAVVYTGYEWRGSVKLDGQPVREVFRLSADGSRLEGRWFANDAVTGGDLVAVRSGKPQILAVQPGYLKAGQTTKLTVVGTDLKGNVDLGPGITVRKVESASADSVTVLAEATAAAGIGAHAVAVGSTRQADALVVYDKVAAVQVEPAYTVARVGGNGGPVPPVPAQFEAIGFLAGPDGKTGTADDVRIGVMPAAWSLADFDAEAAAMEDLKFGGKIDDTGLFTPGGAGPNPARIYSTNNAANLKVTAAVKDGAGTVEGTGQLIVTVQRWNDAPVR
;
A
#
# COMPACT_ATOMS: atom_id res chain seq x y z
N MET A 1 2.96 -76.72 -4.21
CA MET A 1 1.85 -76.88 -3.26
C MET A 1 0.85 -75.78 -3.55
N THR A 2 -0.26 -76.17 -4.22
CA THR A 2 -1.61 -75.57 -4.29
C THR A 2 -1.76 -74.14 -3.76
N ASP A 3 -1.94 -73.12 -4.61
CA ASP A 3 -3.19 -72.71 -5.32
C ASP A 3 -4.30 -72.20 -4.39
N LEU A 4 -4.68 -70.93 -4.55
CA LEU A 4 -6.07 -70.49 -4.77
C LEU A 4 -6.16 -68.98 -5.03
N SER A 5 -6.75 -68.69 -6.18
CA SER A 5 -7.19 -67.42 -6.75
C SER A 5 -8.36 -66.76 -5.98
N ASP A 6 -8.49 -65.43 -6.05
CA ASP A 6 -9.49 -64.75 -6.90
C ASP A 6 -9.79 -63.30 -6.45
N LYS A 7 -9.85 -62.39 -7.44
CA LYS A 7 -10.55 -61.10 -7.37
C LYS A 7 -11.99 -61.30 -7.84
N PRO A 8 -12.93 -60.37 -7.56
CA PRO A 8 -13.27 -59.39 -8.60
C PRO A 8 -13.72 -58.01 -8.08
N ALA A 9 -14.01 -57.13 -9.05
CA ALA A 9 -14.21 -55.69 -8.94
C ALA A 9 -15.68 -55.23 -9.11
N ARG A 10 -15.90 -53.94 -8.78
CA ARG A 10 -16.92 -52.97 -9.25
C ARG A 10 -18.36 -53.07 -8.73
N SER A 11 -18.88 -51.92 -8.28
CA SER A 11 -20.15 -51.34 -8.80
C SER A 11 -20.28 -49.84 -8.47
N ALA A 12 -20.94 -49.11 -9.38
CA ALA A 12 -21.17 -47.67 -9.41
C ALA A 12 -22.60 -47.31 -8.92
N PRO A 13 -22.99 -46.02 -8.79
CA PRO A 13 -24.13 -45.62 -7.94
C PRO A 13 -25.49 -45.64 -8.65
N MET A 14 -26.53 -45.90 -7.84
CA MET A 14 -27.92 -46.07 -8.24
C MET A 14 -28.67 -44.73 -8.32
N LYS A 15 -29.23 -44.43 -9.49
CA LYS A 15 -30.24 -43.36 -9.70
C LYS A 15 -31.57 -43.77 -9.06
N ARG A 16 -32.26 -42.84 -8.39
CA ARG A 16 -33.69 -42.98 -8.08
C ARG A 16 -34.51 -41.92 -8.85
N ARG A 17 -35.39 -42.41 -9.72
CA ARG A 17 -36.59 -41.71 -10.19
C ARG A 17 -37.75 -42.17 -9.31
N ALA A 18 -38.66 -41.28 -8.97
CA ALA A 18 -40.04 -41.62 -8.61
C ALA A 18 -40.97 -40.57 -9.21
N ALA A 19 -42.07 -41.04 -9.78
CA ALA A 19 -43.06 -40.28 -10.50
C ALA A 19 -44.45 -40.53 -9.89
N HIS A 20 -45.22 -39.45 -9.82
CA HIS A 20 -46.70 -39.34 -9.89
C HIS A 20 -47.55 -39.74 -8.68
N ALA A 21 -48.26 -38.75 -8.13
CA ALA A 21 -49.69 -38.85 -7.87
C ALA A 21 -50.33 -37.46 -7.93
N CYS A 22 -51.35 -37.32 -8.76
CA CYS A 22 -52.19 -36.14 -8.93
C CYS A 22 -53.51 -36.42 -8.18
N ALA A 23 -53.95 -35.53 -7.30
CA ALA A 23 -55.31 -35.50 -6.78
C ALA A 23 -55.64 -34.08 -6.31
N ALA A 24 -56.60 -33.46 -6.98
CA ALA A 24 -57.25 -32.22 -6.57
C ALA A 24 -58.51 -32.54 -5.76
N LEU A 25 -58.80 -31.77 -4.71
CA LEU A 25 -60.16 -31.41 -4.27
C LEU A 25 -60.12 -30.37 -3.12
N LEU A 26 -60.52 -29.14 -3.48
CA LEU A 26 -61.38 -28.16 -2.80
C LEU A 26 -61.42 -28.02 -1.26
N GLY A 27 -61.16 -26.78 -0.81
CA GLY A 27 -62.06 -26.07 0.12
C GLY A 27 -61.50 -25.65 1.49
N GLY A 28 -61.50 -24.35 1.78
CA GLY A 28 -61.44 -23.81 3.15
C GLY A 28 -60.45 -22.65 3.31
N GLY A 29 -60.98 -21.41 3.29
CA GLY A 29 -60.18 -20.20 3.44
C GLY A 29 -59.62 -19.98 4.84
N MET A 30 -58.45 -19.33 4.90
CA MET A 30 -58.05 -18.48 6.01
C MET A 30 -57.23 -17.31 5.45
N ILE A 31 -57.78 -16.11 5.61
CA ILE A 31 -57.11 -14.83 5.46
C ILE A 31 -56.38 -14.58 6.79
N ALA A 32 -55.07 -14.29 6.74
CA ALA A 32 -54.37 -13.26 7.53
C ALA A 32 -52.90 -13.63 7.75
N GLY A 33 -52.01 -12.65 7.54
CA GLY A 33 -50.65 -12.67 8.08
C GLY A 33 -49.51 -12.77 7.06
N LEU A 34 -49.52 -11.94 6.02
CA LEU A 34 -48.24 -11.53 5.40
C LEU A 34 -47.47 -10.72 6.45
N ALA A 35 -46.65 -11.41 7.24
CA ALA A 35 -45.61 -10.78 8.03
C ALA A 35 -44.61 -10.19 7.03
N THR A 36 -44.76 -8.89 6.78
CA THR A 36 -43.66 -8.08 6.28
C THR A 36 -42.53 -8.23 7.29
N ALA A 37 -41.50 -9.00 6.93
CA ALA A 37 -40.23 -8.96 7.64
C ALA A 37 -39.74 -7.52 7.55
N ALA A 38 -39.96 -6.75 8.62
CA ALA A 38 -39.37 -5.44 8.76
C ALA A 38 -37.86 -5.65 8.72
N THR A 39 -37.23 -5.24 7.64
CA THR A 39 -35.78 -5.08 7.57
C THR A 39 -35.41 -4.13 8.70
N ALA A 40 -34.78 -4.65 9.75
CA ALA A 40 -34.25 -3.83 10.83
C ALA A 40 -33.35 -2.74 10.22
N ALA A 41 -33.43 -1.51 10.73
CA ALA A 41 -32.55 -0.43 10.31
C ALA A 41 -31.07 -0.87 10.42
N PRO A 42 -30.17 -0.41 9.53
CA PRO A 42 -28.76 -0.83 9.50
C PRO A 42 -28.08 -0.79 10.88
N ASP A 43 -28.39 0.23 11.69
CA ASP A 43 -27.85 0.40 13.04
C ASP A 43 -28.31 -0.67 14.05
N ALA A 44 -29.57 -1.11 13.95
CA ALA A 44 -30.11 -2.15 14.84
C ALA A 44 -29.50 -3.52 14.53
N ALA A 45 -29.25 -3.82 13.25
CA ALA A 45 -28.61 -5.06 12.83
C ALA A 45 -27.14 -5.12 13.29
N ILE A 46 -26.41 -4.01 13.19
CA ILE A 46 -25.04 -3.89 13.69
C ILE A 46 -24.99 -4.02 15.22
N ALA A 47 -25.90 -3.36 15.94
CA ALA A 47 -25.96 -3.43 17.40
C ALA A 47 -26.22 -4.88 17.86
N ALA A 48 -27.14 -5.58 17.20
CA ALA A 48 -27.40 -7.00 17.44
C ALA A 48 -26.17 -7.87 17.13
N LEU A 49 -25.43 -7.58 16.06
CA LEU A 49 -24.19 -8.30 15.75
C LEU A 49 -23.13 -8.12 16.83
N ILE A 50 -22.93 -6.89 17.33
CA ILE A 50 -21.98 -6.59 18.40
C ILE A 50 -22.38 -7.30 19.69
N GLU A 51 -23.66 -7.23 20.07
CA GLU A 51 -24.15 -7.95 21.26
C GLU A 51 -23.92 -9.47 21.11
N ASN A 52 -24.34 -10.05 20.00
CA ASN A 52 -24.25 -11.49 19.77
C ASN A 52 -22.81 -12.02 19.68
N LYS A 53 -21.85 -11.20 19.22
CA LYS A 53 -20.46 -11.64 18.98
C LYS A 53 -19.47 -11.15 20.02
N CYS A 54 -19.79 -10.09 20.75
CA CYS A 54 -18.87 -9.46 21.70
C CYS A 54 -19.46 -9.36 23.11
N GLY A 55 -20.79 -9.39 23.26
CA GLY A 55 -21.49 -9.07 24.52
C GLY A 55 -21.17 -9.99 25.70
N SER A 56 -20.86 -11.27 25.44
CA SER A 56 -20.48 -12.23 26.49
C SER A 56 -19.17 -11.89 27.20
N CYS A 57 -18.27 -11.15 26.55
CA CYS A 57 -16.96 -10.76 27.10
C CYS A 57 -16.82 -9.25 27.30
N HIS A 58 -17.55 -8.46 26.52
CA HIS A 58 -17.56 -7.00 26.54
C HIS A 58 -18.95 -6.50 26.92
N GLU A 59 -19.32 -6.72 28.18
CA GLU A 59 -20.62 -6.31 28.72
C GLU A 59 -20.85 -4.81 28.54
N GLN A 60 -22.06 -4.45 28.10
CA GLN A 60 -22.43 -3.05 27.93
C GLN A 60 -22.64 -2.40 29.29
N ARG A 61 -22.01 -1.25 29.48
CA ARG A 61 -22.22 -0.39 30.65
C ARG A 61 -23.54 0.37 30.55
N PRO A 62 -24.07 0.91 31.67
CA PRO A 62 -25.31 1.68 31.66
C PRO A 62 -25.30 2.91 30.74
N ASP A 63 -24.13 3.47 30.44
CA ASP A 63 -23.94 4.59 29.52
C ASP A 63 -23.92 4.19 28.03
N GLY A 64 -24.17 2.90 27.74
CA GLY A 64 -24.16 2.34 26.39
C GLY A 64 -22.78 1.96 25.86
N THR A 65 -21.70 2.28 26.58
CA THR A 65 -20.33 1.94 26.18
C THR A 65 -19.97 0.50 26.54
N ARG A 66 -19.00 -0.07 25.82
CA ARG A 66 -18.42 -1.38 26.10
C ARG A 66 -16.94 -1.24 26.44
N PRO A 67 -16.46 -1.87 27.52
CA PRO A 67 -15.04 -1.89 27.85
C PRO A 67 -14.20 -2.36 26.66
N ARG A 68 -13.01 -1.76 26.49
CA ARG A 68 -12.08 -1.98 25.37
C ARG A 68 -12.59 -1.43 24.03
N LEU A 69 -13.80 -1.77 23.61
CA LEU A 69 -14.35 -1.38 22.30
C LEU A 69 -14.44 0.14 22.16
N ASN A 70 -15.01 0.84 23.16
CA ASN A 70 -15.15 2.30 23.12
C ASN A 70 -13.95 3.09 23.67
N ALA A 71 -12.86 2.40 24.03
CA ALA A 71 -11.66 3.03 24.61
C ALA A 71 -10.48 3.09 23.62
N VAL A 72 -10.72 2.78 22.34
CA VAL A 72 -9.69 2.77 21.31
C VAL A 72 -10.23 3.21 19.96
N ARG A 73 -9.43 3.97 19.21
CA ARG A 73 -9.64 4.23 17.78
C ARG A 73 -8.46 3.74 16.95
N LYS A 74 -8.69 3.29 15.72
CA LYS A 74 -7.67 2.67 14.84
C LYS A 74 -7.96 2.90 13.36
N SER A 75 -6.96 2.65 12.52
CA SER A 75 -7.16 2.47 11.08
C SER A 75 -8.03 1.23 10.78
N PRO A 76 -8.59 1.09 9.57
CA PRO A 76 -9.34 -0.11 9.17
C PRO A 76 -8.55 -1.41 9.36
N GLU A 77 -7.29 -1.40 8.95
CA GLU A 77 -6.36 -2.53 9.14
C GLU A 77 -6.12 -2.85 10.62
N GLY A 78 -6.11 -1.83 11.49
CA GLY A 78 -5.95 -2.00 12.93
C GLY A 78 -7.18 -2.64 13.60
N TRP A 79 -8.38 -2.35 13.09
CA TRP A 79 -9.62 -3.02 13.50
C TRP A 79 -9.69 -4.45 12.97
N GLU A 80 -9.31 -4.68 11.71
CA GLU A 80 -9.19 -6.02 11.14
C GLU A 80 -8.25 -6.89 11.98
N LEU A 81 -7.07 -6.38 12.34
CA LEU A 81 -6.13 -7.07 13.22
C LEU A 81 -6.70 -7.39 14.60
N THR A 82 -7.53 -6.49 15.13
CA THR A 82 -8.18 -6.70 16.43
C THR A 82 -9.20 -7.82 16.36
N LEU A 83 -10.06 -7.84 15.35
CA LEU A 83 -11.05 -8.90 15.16
C LEU A 83 -10.40 -10.25 14.82
N HIS A 84 -9.37 -10.25 13.98
CA HIS A 84 -8.61 -11.45 13.67
C HIS A 84 -7.98 -12.05 14.93
N ARG A 85 -7.43 -11.22 15.82
CA ARG A 85 -6.94 -11.66 17.13
C ARG A 85 -8.05 -12.29 17.98
N MET A 86 -9.27 -11.75 17.97
CA MET A 86 -10.39 -12.34 18.73
C MET A 86 -10.78 -13.72 18.17
N GLN A 87 -10.74 -13.90 16.84
CA GLN A 87 -10.95 -15.20 16.22
C GLN A 87 -9.85 -16.20 16.60
N GLN A 88 -8.58 -15.78 16.57
CA GLN A 88 -7.43 -16.66 16.75
C GLN A 88 -7.13 -16.99 18.22
N TRP A 89 -7.21 -16.01 19.12
CA TRP A 89 -6.78 -16.19 20.52
C TRP A 89 -7.95 -16.47 21.47
N HIS A 90 -9.17 -16.06 21.09
CA HIS A 90 -10.35 -16.15 21.93
C HIS A 90 -11.53 -16.83 21.23
N GLU A 91 -11.26 -17.48 20.09
CA GLU A 91 -12.19 -18.36 19.37
C GLU A 91 -13.55 -17.72 18.99
N VAL A 92 -13.59 -16.40 18.85
CA VAL A 92 -14.81 -15.70 18.45
C VAL A 92 -15.17 -16.08 17.01
N ALA A 93 -16.27 -16.80 16.84
CA ALA A 93 -16.73 -17.25 15.54
C ALA A 93 -17.38 -16.11 14.74
N LEU A 94 -16.64 -15.56 13.77
CA LEU A 94 -17.13 -14.59 12.79
C LEU A 94 -17.07 -15.18 11.37
N THR A 95 -18.13 -14.98 10.60
CA THR A 95 -18.06 -15.17 9.15
C THR A 95 -17.25 -14.03 8.53
N ALA A 96 -16.72 -14.22 7.31
CA ALA A 96 -15.98 -13.18 6.61
C ALA A 96 -16.84 -11.92 6.36
N GLU A 97 -18.15 -12.09 6.16
CA GLU A 97 -19.09 -10.98 6.02
C GLU A 97 -19.26 -10.22 7.34
N GLN A 98 -19.50 -10.93 8.45
CA GLN A 98 -19.61 -10.32 9.77
C GLN A 98 -18.34 -9.56 10.15
N GLN A 99 -17.17 -10.12 9.86
CA GLN A 99 -15.89 -9.44 10.08
C GLN A 99 -15.80 -8.15 9.27
N ARG A 100 -16.10 -8.18 7.96
CA ARG A 100 -16.10 -6.95 7.13
C ARG A 100 -17.08 -5.91 7.64
N THR A 101 -18.28 -6.32 8.03
CA THR A 101 -19.29 -5.43 8.60
C THR A 101 -18.82 -4.77 9.89
N LEU A 102 -18.20 -5.54 10.81
CA LEU A 102 -17.63 -5.02 12.04
C LEU A 102 -16.42 -4.11 11.79
N VAL A 103 -15.52 -4.44 10.86
CA VAL A 103 -14.41 -3.57 10.46
C VAL A 103 -14.95 -2.24 9.94
N LYS A 104 -15.95 -2.26 9.05
CA LYS A 104 -16.57 -1.03 8.52
C LYS A 104 -17.12 -0.17 9.65
N TYR A 105 -18.01 -0.74 10.46
CA TYR A 105 -18.64 -0.03 11.57
C TYR A 105 -17.62 0.56 12.55
N LEU A 106 -16.65 -0.24 13.02
CA LEU A 106 -15.64 0.20 13.99
C LEU A 106 -14.70 1.25 13.40
N SER A 107 -14.40 1.16 12.10
CA SER A 107 -13.58 2.17 11.43
C SER A 107 -14.33 3.50 11.30
N ASP A 108 -15.61 3.49 10.93
CA ASP A 108 -16.37 4.73 10.78
C ASP A 108 -16.65 5.42 12.12
N THR A 109 -16.97 4.63 13.14
CA THR A 109 -17.34 5.17 14.46
C THR A 109 -16.13 5.44 15.35
N GLN A 110 -15.02 4.75 15.13
CA GLN A 110 -13.82 4.77 15.97
C GLN A 110 -12.55 4.72 15.10
N GLY A 111 -12.56 5.54 14.05
CA GLY A 111 -11.47 5.68 13.09
C GLY A 111 -10.44 6.73 13.49
N LEU A 112 -9.55 7.06 12.57
CA LEU A 112 -8.57 8.14 12.70
C LEU A 112 -8.95 9.28 11.77
N ALA A 113 -8.76 10.53 12.20
CA ALA A 113 -8.82 11.66 11.29
C ALA A 113 -7.67 11.58 10.25
N PRO A 114 -7.78 12.21 9.06
CA PRO A 114 -6.72 12.16 8.06
C PRO A 114 -5.34 12.57 8.59
N THR A 115 -5.27 13.65 9.36
CA THR A 115 -4.02 14.14 9.97
C THR A 115 -3.45 13.22 11.04
N GLU A 116 -4.27 12.34 11.63
CA GLU A 116 -3.82 11.36 12.61
C GLU A 116 -3.14 10.14 11.96
N ALA A 117 -3.54 9.79 10.74
CA ALA A 117 -2.99 8.67 9.96
C ALA A 117 -1.84 9.07 9.03
N GLU A 118 -1.76 10.35 8.66
CA GLU A 118 -0.82 10.91 7.69
C GLU A 118 0.64 10.45 7.87
N PRO A 119 1.24 10.50 9.08
CA PRO A 119 2.65 10.13 9.25
C PRO A 119 2.96 8.64 9.01
N PHE A 120 1.94 7.79 8.95
CA PHE A 120 2.09 6.33 8.98
C PHE A 120 1.57 5.64 7.71
N ARG A 121 1.19 6.43 6.70
CA ARG A 121 0.56 5.92 5.47
C ARG A 121 1.43 4.98 4.69
N ALA A 122 2.75 5.18 4.66
CA ALA A 122 3.68 4.29 3.96
C ALA A 122 3.53 2.82 4.38
N VAL A 123 3.22 2.56 5.66
CA VAL A 123 2.99 1.20 6.17
C VAL A 123 1.63 0.66 5.74
N LEU A 124 0.56 1.47 5.76
CA LEU A 124 -0.75 1.10 5.22
C LEU A 124 -0.67 0.76 3.73
N GLU A 125 0.08 1.56 2.98
CA GLU A 125 0.33 1.45 1.53
C GLU A 125 1.33 0.35 1.17
N ARG A 126 1.88 -0.33 2.19
CA ARG A 126 2.83 -1.44 2.06
C ARG A 126 4.05 -1.06 1.22
N ARG A 127 4.54 0.18 1.39
CA ARG A 127 5.68 0.70 0.61
C ARG A 127 6.93 -0.15 0.84
N PRO A 128 7.52 -0.74 -0.21
CA PRO A 128 8.76 -1.51 -0.11
C PRO A 128 9.92 -0.62 0.33
N GLY A 129 10.85 -1.16 1.11
CA GLY A 129 12.06 -0.45 1.52
C GLY A 129 11.83 0.78 2.41
N HIS A 130 10.61 1.07 2.85
CA HIS A 130 10.34 2.19 3.75
C HIS A 130 11.03 1.95 5.10
N VAL A 131 11.94 2.85 5.45
CA VAL A 131 12.55 2.94 6.77
C VAL A 131 11.72 3.91 7.59
N GLU A 132 11.18 3.45 8.71
CA GLU A 132 10.34 4.29 9.56
C GLU A 132 11.16 5.37 10.24
N GLU A 133 10.64 6.61 10.22
CA GLU A 133 11.16 7.69 11.04
C GLU A 133 10.60 7.52 12.46
N ILE A 134 11.49 7.18 13.39
CA ILE A 134 11.16 7.05 14.81
C ILE A 134 11.52 8.36 15.50
N ASP A 135 10.49 9.15 15.79
CA ASP A 135 10.60 10.47 16.41
C ASP A 135 10.88 10.43 17.92
N ASP A 136 10.70 9.27 18.56
CA ASP A 136 11.01 9.02 19.96
C ASP A 136 11.75 7.66 20.06
N ALA A 137 13.07 7.73 20.22
CA ALA A 137 13.94 6.56 20.24
C ALA A 137 13.60 5.58 21.38
N GLU A 138 13.11 6.08 22.51
CA GLU A 138 12.72 5.23 23.64
C GLU A 138 11.42 4.50 23.32
N LEU A 139 10.42 5.17 22.74
CA LEU A 139 9.22 4.49 22.26
C LEU A 139 9.55 3.51 21.13
N GLY A 140 10.48 3.83 20.23
CA GLY A 140 10.97 2.89 19.23
C GLY A 140 11.54 1.62 19.86
N THR A 141 12.34 1.78 20.91
CA THR A 141 12.95 0.67 21.67
C THR A 141 11.89 -0.21 22.35
N PHE A 142 10.91 0.41 23.00
CA PHE A 142 9.86 -0.32 23.72
C PHE A 142 8.80 -0.93 22.80
N CYS A 143 8.49 -0.29 21.67
CA CYS A 143 7.27 -0.60 20.91
C CYS A 143 7.50 -1.01 19.45
N ALA A 144 8.66 -0.73 18.85
CA ALA A 144 8.89 -0.90 17.40
C ALA A 144 9.95 -1.94 17.02
N ARG A 145 10.56 -2.63 17.98
CA ARG A 145 11.57 -3.68 17.70
C ARG A 145 11.00 -5.00 17.18
N CYS A 146 9.69 -5.21 17.27
CA CYS A 146 9.01 -6.44 16.86
C CYS A 146 8.12 -6.25 15.63
N HIS A 147 7.47 -5.09 15.53
CA HIS A 147 6.57 -4.68 14.46
C HIS A 147 6.72 -3.18 14.24
N THR A 148 6.11 -2.64 13.20
CA THR A 148 6.29 -1.23 12.83
C THR A 148 5.90 -0.26 13.94
N TYR A 149 6.60 0.87 14.04
CA TYR A 149 6.23 1.99 14.90
C TYR A 149 4.87 2.57 14.51
N ALA A 150 4.59 2.58 13.20
CA ALA A 150 3.31 2.92 12.61
C ALA A 150 2.14 2.11 13.19
N ARG A 151 2.32 0.83 13.54
CA ARG A 151 1.25 0.03 14.16
C ARG A 151 0.79 0.61 15.50
N VAL A 152 1.69 1.28 16.22
CA VAL A 152 1.37 2.01 17.46
C VAL A 152 0.76 3.37 17.11
N GLY A 153 1.39 4.10 16.20
CA GLY A 153 0.97 5.43 15.77
C GLY A 153 -0.38 5.51 15.06
N LEU A 154 -0.85 4.41 14.48
CA LEU A 154 -2.17 4.25 13.87
C LEU A 154 -3.26 3.86 14.88
N GLN A 155 -3.07 4.20 16.15
CA GLN A 155 -4.05 3.97 17.22
C GLN A 155 -4.14 5.17 18.16
N ARG A 156 -5.30 5.32 18.80
CA ARG A 156 -5.58 6.37 19.78
C ARG A 156 -6.28 5.76 20.98
N ARG A 157 -5.75 5.96 22.20
CA ARG A 157 -6.23 5.33 23.45
C ARG A 157 -6.00 6.25 24.64
N ASP A 158 -6.74 6.02 25.72
CA ASP A 158 -6.41 6.60 27.02
C ASP A 158 -5.28 5.81 27.70
N ALA A 159 -4.75 6.33 28.81
CA ALA A 159 -3.63 5.70 29.52
C ALA A 159 -3.99 4.31 30.05
N ASP A 160 -5.21 4.11 30.54
CA ASP A 160 -5.65 2.81 31.07
C ASP A 160 -5.73 1.76 29.95
N GLU A 161 -6.07 2.17 28.73
CA GLU A 161 -6.16 1.27 27.59
C GLU A 161 -4.83 1.03 26.89
N TRP A 162 -3.87 1.96 27.01
CA TRP A 162 -2.46 1.69 26.74
C TRP A 162 -1.86 0.72 27.77
N LEU A 163 -2.17 0.87 29.06
CA LEU A 163 -1.70 -0.07 30.10
C LEU A 163 -2.22 -1.49 29.85
N LYS A 164 -3.50 -1.65 29.53
CA LYS A 164 -4.06 -2.96 29.17
C LYS A 164 -3.40 -3.55 27.93
N LEU A 165 -2.97 -2.72 26.98
CA LEU A 165 -2.21 -3.19 25.81
C LEU A 165 -0.83 -3.71 26.23
N VAL A 166 -0.12 -3.03 27.14
CA VAL A 166 1.16 -3.49 27.69
C VAL A 166 0.99 -4.85 28.38
N HIS A 167 -0.04 -4.99 29.23
CA HIS A 167 -0.36 -6.28 29.88
C HIS A 167 -0.64 -7.38 28.85
N THR A 168 -1.34 -7.06 27.76
CA THR A 168 -1.59 -8.03 26.68
C THR A 168 -0.29 -8.48 26.02
N HIS A 169 0.67 -7.58 25.80
CA HIS A 169 1.95 -7.94 25.16
C HIS A 169 2.75 -8.92 26.02
N VAL A 170 2.96 -8.62 27.30
CA VAL A 170 3.73 -9.52 28.19
C VAL A 170 2.95 -10.79 28.50
N GLY A 171 1.63 -10.70 28.71
CA GLY A 171 0.79 -11.87 28.96
C GLY A 171 0.77 -12.85 27.78
N GLN A 172 0.74 -12.33 26.54
CA GLN A 172 0.75 -13.16 25.34
C GLN A 172 2.16 -13.66 24.97
N TRP A 173 3.18 -12.82 25.18
CA TRP A 173 4.57 -13.11 24.86
C TRP A 173 5.42 -12.93 26.11
N PRO A 174 5.41 -13.89 27.06
CA PRO A 174 6.10 -13.74 28.35
C PRO A 174 7.62 -13.61 28.21
N THR A 175 8.20 -14.05 27.09
CA THR A 175 9.63 -13.85 26.82
C THR A 175 9.99 -12.43 26.41
N LEU A 176 9.00 -11.55 26.18
CA LEU A 176 9.21 -10.20 25.66
C LEU A 176 10.26 -9.44 26.47
N GLU A 177 10.16 -9.48 27.79
CA GLU A 177 11.08 -8.77 28.70
C GLU A 177 12.51 -9.35 28.70
N TYR A 178 12.72 -10.54 28.14
CA TYR A 178 14.02 -11.20 28.02
C TYR A 178 14.72 -10.93 26.68
N HIS A 179 14.06 -10.29 25.73
CA HIS A 179 14.66 -10.00 24.42
C HIS A 179 15.69 -8.86 24.54
N ALA A 180 16.51 -8.68 23.51
CA ALA A 180 17.34 -7.49 23.37
C ALA A 180 16.47 -6.22 23.48
N PHE A 181 17.04 -5.18 24.12
CA PHE A 181 16.35 -3.93 24.44
C PHE A 181 15.19 -4.02 25.44
N SER A 182 15.08 -5.15 26.14
CA SER A 182 14.17 -5.28 27.29
C SER A 182 14.88 -5.85 28.51
N ARG A 183 15.70 -6.89 28.34
CA ARG A 183 16.45 -7.51 29.46
C ARG A 183 17.55 -6.62 30.05
N ASP A 184 17.84 -5.50 29.40
CA ASP A 184 18.86 -4.51 29.79
C ASP A 184 18.31 -3.44 30.77
N ARG A 185 17.03 -3.54 31.16
CA ARG A 185 16.34 -2.56 32.01
C ARG A 185 15.23 -3.23 32.84
N ASP A 186 14.68 -2.49 33.81
CA ASP A 186 13.43 -2.87 34.48
C ASP A 186 12.24 -2.59 33.54
N TRP A 187 12.13 -3.42 32.51
CA TRP A 187 11.18 -3.21 31.42
C TRP A 187 9.75 -3.16 31.91
N TRP A 188 9.37 -4.08 32.82
CA TRP A 188 8.01 -4.17 33.34
C TRP A 188 7.61 -2.93 34.14
N HIS A 189 8.49 -2.44 35.02
CA HIS A 189 8.20 -1.24 35.80
C HIS A 189 7.93 -0.05 34.88
N VAL A 190 8.82 0.24 33.93
CA VAL A 190 8.68 1.38 33.01
C VAL A 190 7.44 1.21 32.12
N ALA A 191 7.22 0.02 31.57
CA ALA A 191 6.13 -0.26 30.66
C ALA A 191 4.75 -0.16 31.34
N THR A 192 4.63 -0.44 32.63
CA THR A 192 3.36 -0.41 33.36
C THR A 192 3.08 0.88 34.14
N THR A 193 4.07 1.76 34.29
CA THR A 193 3.92 3.00 35.07
C THR A 193 4.03 4.25 34.19
N GLU A 194 5.17 4.45 33.53
CA GLU A 194 5.50 5.67 32.80
C GLU A 194 4.97 5.64 31.37
N LEU A 195 5.19 4.52 30.68
CA LEU A 195 4.90 4.36 29.25
C LEU A 195 3.41 4.61 28.89
N PRO A 196 2.41 4.13 29.66
CA PRO A 196 1.00 4.33 29.28
C PRO A 196 0.60 5.81 29.26
N LYS A 197 1.13 6.61 30.19
CA LYS A 197 0.87 8.07 30.24
C LYS A 197 1.55 8.78 29.07
N ARG A 198 2.78 8.42 28.73
CA ARG A 198 3.47 8.97 27.55
C ARG A 198 2.75 8.64 26.25
N LEU A 199 2.32 7.39 26.08
CA LEU A 199 1.55 6.97 24.90
C LEU A 199 0.19 7.68 24.82
N ALA A 200 -0.49 7.88 25.94
CA ALA A 200 -1.76 8.63 25.97
C ALA A 200 -1.55 10.13 25.67
N ALA A 201 -0.43 10.73 26.09
CA ALA A 201 -0.11 12.11 25.75
C ALA A 201 0.21 12.26 24.25
N LYS A 202 0.94 11.31 23.68
CA LYS A 202 1.35 11.33 22.26
C LYS A 202 0.20 10.98 21.32
N TRP A 203 -0.60 9.97 21.68
CA TRP A 203 -1.70 9.43 20.88
C TRP A 203 -2.98 9.25 21.72
N PRO A 204 -3.58 10.38 22.17
CA PRO A 204 -4.74 10.36 23.06
C PRO A 204 -5.98 9.83 22.37
N LEU A 205 -6.87 9.17 23.12
CA LEU A 205 -8.17 8.71 22.63
C LEU A 205 -8.96 9.84 21.95
N ASN A 206 -9.03 11.00 22.61
CA ASN A 206 -9.74 12.17 22.10
C ASN A 206 -8.73 13.18 21.55
N SER A 207 -9.02 13.74 20.38
CA SER A 207 -8.21 14.77 19.73
C SER A 207 -9.12 15.78 19.03
N ALA A 208 -8.67 17.03 18.93
CA ALA A 208 -9.42 18.06 18.20
C ALA A 208 -9.65 17.66 16.74
N ALA A 209 -8.64 17.06 16.09
CA ALA A 209 -8.73 16.57 14.72
C ALA A 209 -9.85 15.53 14.55
N TRP A 210 -9.99 14.58 15.48
CA TRP A 210 -11.07 13.60 15.43
C TRP A 210 -12.44 14.25 15.67
N THR A 211 -12.56 15.10 16.69
CA THR A 211 -13.82 15.80 16.98
C THR A 211 -14.31 16.64 15.79
N GLU A 212 -13.41 17.34 15.12
CA GLU A 212 -13.72 18.08 13.91
C GLU A 212 -14.14 17.13 12.76
N TRP A 213 -13.36 16.07 12.55
CA TRP A 213 -13.60 15.10 11.47
C TRP A 213 -14.93 14.35 11.62
N GLN A 214 -15.41 14.11 12.84
CA GLN A 214 -16.72 13.49 13.07
C GLN A 214 -17.89 14.31 12.51
N THR A 215 -17.71 15.61 12.29
CA THR A 215 -18.72 16.49 11.67
C THR A 215 -18.60 16.55 10.14
N HIS A 216 -17.57 15.92 9.57
CA HIS A 216 -17.30 15.91 8.15
C HIS A 216 -18.39 15.16 7.38
N LYS A 217 -18.85 15.75 6.27
CA LYS A 217 -19.84 15.13 5.40
C LYS A 217 -19.13 14.34 4.29
N PRO A 218 -19.38 13.03 4.16
CA PRO A 218 -18.80 12.23 3.08
C PRO A 218 -19.14 12.80 1.71
N ALA A 219 -18.16 12.81 0.81
CA ALA A 219 -18.37 13.20 -0.58
C ALA A 219 -18.91 12.03 -1.43
N ASP A 220 -19.79 12.30 -2.40
CA ASP A 220 -20.15 11.31 -3.42
C ASP A 220 -19.02 11.17 -4.44
N LEU A 221 -18.37 10.01 -4.47
CA LEU A 221 -17.20 9.77 -5.31
C LEU A 221 -17.54 9.36 -6.74
N SER A 222 -18.82 9.23 -7.06
CA SER A 222 -19.29 8.84 -8.39
C SER A 222 -18.80 9.81 -9.48
N GLY A 223 -18.45 9.25 -10.63
CA GLY A 223 -18.00 9.99 -11.80
C GLY A 223 -16.65 9.51 -12.33
N THR A 224 -16.11 10.29 -13.27
CA THR A 224 -14.83 10.02 -13.90
C THR A 224 -13.74 10.87 -13.27
N TRP A 225 -12.62 10.22 -13.03
CA TRP A 225 -11.42 10.79 -12.44
C TRP A 225 -10.27 10.67 -13.41
N ARG A 226 -9.50 11.74 -13.53
CA ARG A 226 -8.26 11.75 -14.28
C ARG A 226 -7.14 11.18 -13.41
N VAL A 227 -6.39 10.23 -13.94
CA VAL A 227 -5.31 9.53 -13.24
C VAL A 227 -3.95 9.86 -13.85
N ALA A 228 -2.96 10.08 -12.99
CA ALA A 228 -1.53 10.00 -13.30
C ALA A 228 -0.83 9.17 -12.21
N GLY A 229 0.23 8.46 -12.57
CA GLY A 229 0.96 7.65 -11.61
C GLY A 229 2.27 7.12 -12.16
N HIS A 230 2.97 6.35 -11.33
CA HIS A 230 4.25 5.75 -11.63
C HIS A 230 4.30 4.32 -11.09
N ARG A 231 4.79 3.37 -11.90
CA ARG A 231 5.04 1.99 -11.49
C ARG A 231 6.55 1.73 -11.55
N PRO A 232 7.23 1.56 -10.41
CA PRO A 232 8.65 1.26 -10.39
C PRO A 232 9.03 0.08 -11.30
N GLY A 233 10.07 0.25 -12.10
CA GLY A 233 10.52 -0.74 -13.09
C GLY A 233 9.68 -0.84 -14.37
N LYS A 234 8.58 -0.08 -14.48
CA LYS A 234 7.74 0.01 -15.69
C LYS A 234 7.52 1.44 -16.20
N GLY A 235 7.66 2.44 -15.34
CA GLY A 235 7.59 3.85 -15.69
C GLY A 235 6.24 4.51 -15.40
N ASP A 236 6.08 5.72 -15.93
CA ASP A 236 4.87 6.50 -15.71
C ASP A 236 3.67 5.94 -16.48
N TYR A 237 2.49 6.21 -15.95
CA TYR A 237 1.23 5.93 -16.61
C TYR A 237 0.23 7.05 -16.39
N GLN A 238 -0.77 7.09 -17.25
CA GLN A 238 -1.88 8.02 -17.18
C GLN A 238 -3.17 7.31 -17.55
N GLY A 239 -4.32 7.80 -17.10
CA GLY A 239 -5.58 7.18 -17.50
C GLY A 239 -6.81 7.77 -16.85
N THR A 240 -7.85 6.96 -16.78
CA THR A 240 -9.07 7.30 -16.07
C THR A 240 -9.41 6.26 -15.02
N LEU A 241 -10.07 6.74 -13.96
CA LEU A 241 -10.76 5.92 -12.97
C LEU A 241 -12.23 6.31 -13.03
N THR A 242 -13.10 5.36 -13.38
CA THR A 242 -14.55 5.54 -13.34
C THR A 242 -15.08 4.90 -12.07
N VAL A 243 -15.81 5.69 -11.28
CA VAL A 243 -16.37 5.29 -10.00
C VAL A 243 -17.89 5.36 -10.08
N ALA A 244 -18.59 4.30 -9.68
CA ALA A 244 -20.05 4.30 -9.59
C ALA A 244 -20.51 3.77 -8.22
N ARG A 245 -21.36 4.54 -7.54
CA ARG A 245 -21.93 4.16 -6.25
C ARG A 245 -22.80 2.90 -6.39
N ILE A 246 -22.53 1.89 -5.56
CA ILE A 246 -23.28 0.63 -5.46
C ILE A 246 -23.79 0.35 -4.03
N GLY A 247 -23.53 1.26 -3.10
CA GLY A 247 -23.98 1.26 -1.71
C GLY A 247 -23.53 2.55 -1.02
N ASP A 248 -23.81 2.72 0.27
CA ASP A 248 -23.55 4.01 0.96
C ASP A 248 -22.09 4.46 0.89
N ASP A 249 -21.16 3.53 1.12
CA ASP A 249 -19.71 3.73 1.02
C ASP A 249 -19.04 2.67 0.15
N ARG A 250 -19.82 2.05 -0.76
CA ARG A 250 -19.33 1.02 -1.68
C ARG A 250 -19.44 1.51 -3.11
N TYR A 251 -18.40 1.27 -3.88
CA TYR A 251 -18.30 1.71 -5.26
C TYR A 251 -17.82 0.57 -6.16
N SER A 252 -18.39 0.45 -7.36
CA SER A 252 -17.71 -0.25 -8.44
C SER A 252 -16.71 0.69 -9.09
N VAL A 253 -15.58 0.14 -9.51
CA VAL A 253 -14.45 0.91 -10.03
C VAL A 253 -13.95 0.29 -11.33
N ARG A 254 -13.60 1.16 -12.28
CA ARG A 254 -12.95 0.75 -13.53
C ARG A 254 -11.78 1.66 -13.83
N HIS A 255 -10.61 1.07 -14.00
CA HIS A 255 -9.42 1.76 -14.45
C HIS A 255 -9.22 1.52 -15.94
N HIS A 256 -8.81 2.56 -16.64
CA HIS A 256 -8.22 2.48 -17.97
C HIS A 256 -6.92 3.27 -17.94
N LEU A 257 -5.78 2.57 -17.77
CA LEU A 257 -4.46 3.18 -17.65
C LEU A 257 -3.62 2.86 -18.89
N VAL A 258 -2.79 3.79 -19.30
CA VAL A 258 -1.86 3.65 -20.44
C VAL A 258 -0.47 4.03 -19.95
N LEU A 259 0.47 3.09 -20.05
CA LEU A 259 1.89 3.30 -19.75
C LEU A 259 2.55 4.10 -20.88
N GLN A 260 3.73 4.66 -20.60
CA GLN A 260 4.53 5.37 -21.59
C GLN A 260 4.87 4.54 -22.84
N ASP A 261 5.01 3.22 -22.70
CA ASP A 261 5.26 2.30 -23.82
C ASP A 261 4.00 1.95 -24.64
N GLY A 262 2.83 2.47 -24.24
CA GLY A 262 1.53 2.21 -24.87
C GLY A 262 0.81 0.99 -24.32
N THR A 263 1.38 0.28 -23.34
CA THR A 263 0.69 -0.84 -22.67
C THR A 263 -0.55 -0.33 -21.96
N VAL A 264 -1.69 -0.97 -22.23
CA VAL A 264 -2.97 -0.67 -21.58
C VAL A 264 -3.17 -1.60 -20.39
N LEU A 265 -3.47 -1.03 -19.23
CA LEU A 265 -3.90 -1.74 -18.03
C LEU A 265 -5.35 -1.36 -17.74
N ASP A 266 -6.26 -2.25 -18.13
CA ASP A 266 -7.65 -2.18 -17.72
C ASP A 266 -7.86 -2.99 -16.44
N SER A 267 -8.75 -2.50 -15.58
CA SER A 267 -9.23 -3.27 -14.44
C SER A 267 -10.66 -2.94 -14.09
N GLU A 268 -11.36 -3.93 -13.56
CA GLU A 268 -12.63 -3.75 -12.87
C GLU A 268 -12.53 -4.30 -11.44
N GLY A 269 -13.30 -3.72 -10.54
CA GLY A 269 -13.44 -4.23 -9.18
C GLY A 269 -14.36 -3.37 -8.32
N GLU A 270 -14.14 -3.44 -7.02
CA GLU A 270 -14.93 -2.71 -6.03
C GLU A 270 -14.03 -2.01 -5.02
N ALA A 271 -14.52 -0.91 -4.49
CA ALA A 271 -13.88 -0.17 -3.40
C ALA A 271 -14.86 0.11 -2.27
N VAL A 272 -14.31 0.23 -1.05
CA VAL A 272 -15.02 0.66 0.15
C VAL A 272 -14.30 1.87 0.74
N VAL A 273 -15.07 2.87 1.17
CA VAL A 273 -14.54 4.03 1.89
C VAL A 273 -14.80 3.86 3.38
N TYR A 274 -13.75 3.91 4.19
CA TYR A 274 -13.81 3.87 5.65
C TYR A 274 -13.57 5.26 6.23
N THR A 275 -14.26 5.60 7.32
CA THR A 275 -14.07 6.88 8.02
C THR A 275 -14.28 8.12 7.13
N GLY A 276 -14.96 7.96 5.98
CA GLY A 276 -15.17 9.02 4.99
C GLY A 276 -13.99 9.37 4.08
N TYR A 277 -12.80 8.78 4.26
CA TYR A 277 -11.63 9.09 3.40
C TYR A 277 -10.67 7.92 3.11
N GLU A 278 -10.64 6.86 3.91
CA GLU A 278 -9.75 5.72 3.69
C GLU A 278 -10.34 4.80 2.62
N TRP A 279 -9.84 4.93 1.39
CA TRP A 279 -10.27 4.13 0.26
C TRP A 279 -9.53 2.79 0.25
N ARG A 280 -10.28 1.69 0.17
CA ARG A 280 -9.74 0.34 -0.04
C ARG A 280 -10.41 -0.32 -1.24
N GLY A 281 -9.64 -0.46 -2.31
CA GLY A 281 -10.05 -1.13 -3.53
C GLY A 281 -9.51 -2.56 -3.63
N SER A 282 -10.25 -3.41 -4.33
CA SER A 282 -9.80 -4.72 -4.76
C SER A 282 -10.16 -4.87 -6.24
N VAL A 283 -9.15 -4.79 -7.09
CA VAL A 283 -9.31 -4.81 -8.55
C VAL A 283 -8.41 -5.87 -9.18
N LYS A 284 -8.64 -6.17 -10.46
CA LYS A 284 -7.74 -7.02 -11.26
C LYS A 284 -7.08 -6.17 -12.34
N LEU A 285 -5.84 -5.73 -12.11
CA LEU A 285 -5.04 -5.04 -13.14
C LEU A 285 -4.30 -6.07 -13.97
N ASP A 286 -4.55 -6.10 -15.28
CA ASP A 286 -3.92 -7.05 -16.22
C ASP A 286 -4.03 -8.51 -15.74
N GLY A 287 -5.23 -8.89 -15.29
CA GLY A 287 -5.54 -10.22 -14.77
C GLY A 287 -4.97 -10.54 -13.38
N GLN A 288 -4.13 -9.67 -12.80
CA GLN A 288 -3.55 -9.88 -11.47
C GLN A 288 -4.38 -9.18 -10.38
N PRO A 289 -4.73 -9.87 -9.29
CA PRO A 289 -5.41 -9.24 -8.16
C PRO A 289 -4.48 -8.26 -7.45
N VAL A 290 -4.94 -7.03 -7.30
CA VAL A 290 -4.24 -5.97 -6.56
C VAL A 290 -5.16 -5.37 -5.50
N ARG A 291 -4.55 -4.75 -4.50
CA ARG A 291 -5.22 -3.92 -3.49
C ARG A 291 -4.89 -2.46 -3.74
N GLU A 292 -5.87 -1.60 -3.53
CA GLU A 292 -5.69 -0.16 -3.56
C GLU A 292 -5.80 0.37 -2.13
N VAL A 293 -4.83 1.19 -1.73
CA VAL A 293 -4.81 1.89 -0.46
C VAL A 293 -4.61 3.36 -0.77
N PHE A 294 -5.72 4.08 -0.90
CA PHE A 294 -5.73 5.52 -1.20
C PHE A 294 -6.33 6.30 -0.03
N ARG A 295 -5.99 7.59 0.04
CA ARG A 295 -6.70 8.60 0.82
C ARG A 295 -7.47 9.51 -0.11
N LEU A 296 -8.68 9.83 0.30
CA LEU A 296 -9.47 10.90 -0.28
C LEU A 296 -9.15 12.22 0.42
N SER A 297 -9.02 13.31 -0.33
CA SER A 297 -8.98 14.65 0.24
C SER A 297 -10.30 15.00 0.94
N ALA A 298 -10.26 15.88 1.94
CA ALA A 298 -11.46 16.27 2.68
C ALA A 298 -12.57 16.85 1.78
N ASP A 299 -12.22 17.57 0.71
CA ASP A 299 -13.21 18.08 -0.25
C ASP A 299 -13.72 17.03 -1.26
N GLY A 300 -13.22 15.80 -1.19
CA GLY A 300 -13.58 14.71 -2.08
C GLY A 300 -13.19 14.96 -3.53
N SER A 301 -12.17 15.78 -3.81
CA SER A 301 -11.73 16.12 -5.17
C SER A 301 -10.47 15.39 -5.63
N ARG A 302 -9.72 14.76 -4.71
CA ARG A 302 -8.46 14.08 -4.97
C ARG A 302 -8.39 12.73 -4.25
N LEU A 303 -7.96 11.70 -4.97
CA LEU A 303 -7.52 10.42 -4.42
C LEU A 303 -6.01 10.29 -4.62
N GLU A 304 -5.31 9.82 -3.61
CA GLU A 304 -3.87 9.53 -3.75
C GLU A 304 -3.43 8.38 -2.85
N GLY A 305 -2.43 7.63 -3.28
CA GLY A 305 -1.82 6.55 -2.51
C GLY A 305 -1.22 5.51 -3.43
N ARG A 306 -1.35 4.23 -3.04
CA ARG A 306 -0.67 3.14 -3.74
C ARG A 306 -1.57 1.94 -3.98
N TRP A 307 -1.45 1.35 -5.15
CA TRP A 307 -1.96 0.00 -5.41
C TRP A 307 -0.81 -1.01 -5.42
N PHE A 308 -1.06 -2.26 -5.02
CA PHE A 308 -0.05 -3.31 -4.98
C PHE A 308 -0.62 -4.73 -5.11
N ALA A 309 0.16 -5.62 -5.71
CA ALA A 309 -0.11 -7.05 -5.75
C ALA A 309 0.25 -7.74 -4.43
N ASN A 310 -0.02 -9.04 -4.31
CA ASN A 310 0.15 -9.77 -3.05
C ASN A 310 1.58 -9.76 -2.48
N ASP A 311 2.62 -9.64 -3.32
CA ASP A 311 4.02 -9.51 -2.87
C ASP A 311 4.33 -8.15 -2.21
N ALA A 312 3.41 -7.19 -2.34
CA ALA A 312 3.50 -5.77 -1.95
C ALA A 312 4.63 -4.96 -2.62
N VAL A 313 5.53 -5.59 -3.37
CA VAL A 313 6.65 -4.98 -4.10
C VAL A 313 6.17 -4.49 -5.44
N THR A 314 5.48 -5.34 -6.19
CA THR A 314 4.78 -5.02 -7.41
C THR A 314 3.62 -4.09 -7.10
N GLY A 315 3.71 -2.84 -7.50
CA GLY A 315 2.68 -1.83 -7.25
C GLY A 315 3.00 -0.52 -7.95
N GLY A 316 2.11 0.46 -7.81
CA GLY A 316 2.28 1.78 -8.39
C GLY A 316 1.63 2.86 -7.55
N ASP A 317 2.26 4.03 -7.56
CA ASP A 317 1.70 5.24 -6.98
C ASP A 317 0.66 5.82 -7.93
N LEU A 318 -0.43 6.33 -7.37
CA LEU A 318 -1.55 6.85 -8.11
C LEU A 318 -2.03 8.16 -7.49
N VAL A 319 -2.28 9.13 -8.36
CA VAL A 319 -3.03 10.34 -8.06
C VAL A 319 -4.21 10.40 -9.02
N ALA A 320 -5.41 10.64 -8.49
CA ALA A 320 -6.59 10.90 -9.28
C ALA A 320 -7.27 12.21 -8.85
N VAL A 321 -7.74 13.00 -9.80
CA VAL A 321 -8.57 14.19 -9.53
C VAL A 321 -9.85 14.12 -10.35
N ARG A 322 -10.92 14.77 -9.88
CA ARG A 322 -12.19 14.82 -10.63
C ARG A 322 -11.99 15.46 -11.99
N SER A 323 -12.55 14.85 -13.03
CA SER A 323 -12.57 15.44 -14.36
C SER A 323 -13.42 16.73 -14.37
N GLY A 324 -13.04 17.70 -15.20
CA GLY A 324 -13.85 18.90 -15.47
C GLY A 324 -13.46 20.17 -14.69
N LYS A 325 -12.40 20.12 -13.88
CA LYS A 325 -11.74 21.33 -13.33
C LYS A 325 -10.33 21.43 -13.91
N PRO A 326 -9.93 22.57 -14.49
CA PRO A 326 -8.59 22.71 -15.08
C PRO A 326 -7.46 22.44 -14.08
N GLN A 327 -6.66 21.40 -14.33
CA GLN A 327 -5.51 21.06 -13.49
C GLN A 327 -4.47 20.24 -14.28
N ILE A 328 -3.18 20.49 -14.06
CA ILE A 328 -2.09 19.63 -14.50
C ILE A 328 -1.75 18.66 -13.36
N LEU A 329 -1.66 17.37 -13.66
CA LEU A 329 -1.33 16.31 -12.70
C LEU A 329 0.14 15.90 -12.78
N ALA A 330 0.69 15.80 -14.00
CA ALA A 330 2.06 15.34 -14.22
C ALA A 330 2.59 15.81 -15.59
N VAL A 331 3.92 15.77 -15.74
CA VAL A 331 4.61 15.83 -17.02
C VAL A 331 5.42 14.54 -17.16
N GLN A 332 5.31 13.88 -18.31
CA GLN A 332 5.84 12.54 -18.53
C GLN A 332 6.70 12.50 -19.82
N PRO A 333 8.02 12.26 -19.73
CA PRO A 333 8.83 12.27 -18.50
C PRO A 333 8.85 13.65 -17.83
N GLY A 334 9.12 13.69 -16.52
CA GLY A 334 9.21 14.93 -15.73
C GLY A 334 10.49 15.72 -15.94
N TYR A 335 11.30 15.41 -16.96
CA TYR A 335 12.58 16.05 -17.23
C TYR A 335 12.87 16.23 -18.72
N LEU A 336 13.77 17.17 -19.02
CA LEU A 336 14.23 17.51 -20.36
C LEU A 336 15.74 17.78 -20.36
N LYS A 337 16.49 17.10 -21.24
CA LYS A 337 17.93 17.37 -21.37
C LYS A 337 18.18 18.58 -22.28
N ALA A 338 19.01 19.51 -21.82
CA ALA A 338 19.39 20.70 -22.59
C ALA A 338 20.05 20.29 -23.92
N GLY A 339 19.65 20.96 -25.01
CA GLY A 339 20.14 20.69 -26.36
C GLY A 339 19.59 19.41 -27.00
N GLN A 340 18.62 18.74 -26.39
CA GLN A 340 17.94 17.58 -26.97
C GLN A 340 16.45 17.84 -27.18
N THR A 341 15.93 17.33 -28.29
CA THR A 341 14.49 17.27 -28.53
C THR A 341 13.93 16.02 -27.85
N THR A 342 12.96 16.20 -26.96
CA THR A 342 12.30 15.11 -26.21
C THR A 342 10.79 15.21 -26.37
N LYS A 343 10.15 14.05 -26.47
CA LYS A 343 8.70 13.93 -26.42
C LYS A 343 8.23 14.00 -24.97
N LEU A 344 7.37 14.96 -24.65
CA LEU A 344 6.77 15.16 -23.33
C LEU A 344 5.25 15.07 -23.43
N THR A 345 4.62 14.46 -22.42
CA THR A 345 3.17 14.44 -22.27
C THR A 345 2.79 15.22 -21.01
N VAL A 346 2.06 16.33 -21.18
CA VAL A 346 1.44 17.04 -20.07
C VAL A 346 0.10 16.36 -19.78
N VAL A 347 -0.02 15.76 -18.60
CA VAL A 347 -1.20 15.02 -18.14
C VAL A 347 -2.04 15.93 -17.25
N GLY A 348 -3.33 16.05 -17.53
CA GLY A 348 -4.20 16.98 -16.81
C GLY A 348 -5.67 16.68 -17.01
N THR A 349 -6.52 17.60 -16.58
CA THR A 349 -7.95 17.62 -16.91
C THR A 349 -8.37 19.04 -17.26
N ASP A 350 -9.35 19.16 -18.16
CA ASP A 350 -9.82 20.41 -18.78
C ASP A 350 -8.68 21.33 -19.28
N LEU A 351 -7.64 20.74 -19.87
CA LEU A 351 -6.51 21.44 -20.48
C LEU A 351 -6.93 22.16 -21.76
N LYS A 352 -6.73 23.48 -21.81
CA LYS A 352 -7.11 24.35 -22.93
C LYS A 352 -6.04 25.38 -23.22
N GLY A 353 -5.75 25.62 -24.50
CA GLY A 353 -4.79 26.62 -24.94
C GLY A 353 -3.40 26.04 -25.24
N ASN A 354 -2.43 26.94 -25.39
CA ASN A 354 -1.07 26.56 -25.78
C ASN A 354 -0.28 26.02 -24.59
N VAL A 355 0.61 25.07 -24.86
CA VAL A 355 1.58 24.57 -23.89
C VAL A 355 2.73 25.57 -23.77
N ASP A 356 3.04 25.97 -22.55
CA ASP A 356 4.21 26.74 -22.17
C ASP A 356 5.01 25.90 -21.16
N LEU A 357 6.25 25.55 -21.52
CA LEU A 357 7.12 24.72 -20.70
C LEU A 357 8.10 25.55 -19.85
N GLY A 358 8.04 26.88 -19.94
CA GLY A 358 8.94 27.78 -19.24
C GLY A 358 9.98 28.44 -20.17
N PRO A 359 10.69 29.45 -19.63
CA PRO A 359 11.62 30.26 -20.41
C PRO A 359 12.78 29.43 -20.98
N GLY A 360 13.08 29.66 -22.26
CA GLY A 360 14.17 28.97 -22.96
C GLY A 360 13.82 27.56 -23.46
N ILE A 361 12.59 27.08 -23.25
CA ILE A 361 12.11 25.80 -23.78
C ILE A 361 11.17 26.05 -24.97
N THR A 362 11.47 25.44 -26.11
CA THR A 362 10.69 25.58 -27.33
C THR A 362 9.83 24.34 -27.56
N VAL A 363 8.51 24.52 -27.68
CA VAL A 363 7.61 23.49 -28.22
C VAL A 363 7.78 23.45 -29.74
N ARG A 364 8.53 22.46 -30.24
CA ARG A 364 8.81 22.27 -31.67
C ARG A 364 7.58 21.79 -32.43
N LYS A 365 6.78 20.93 -31.80
CA LYS A 365 5.59 20.33 -32.40
C LYS A 365 4.61 19.91 -31.31
N VAL A 366 3.32 20.14 -31.54
CA VAL A 366 2.25 19.49 -30.79
C VAL A 366 1.84 18.24 -31.56
N GLU A 367 2.06 17.06 -30.97
CA GLU A 367 1.72 15.77 -31.60
C GLU A 367 0.25 15.41 -31.39
N SER A 368 -0.26 15.66 -30.20
CA SER A 368 -1.66 15.50 -29.85
C SER A 368 -2.05 16.48 -28.76
N ALA A 369 -3.31 16.90 -28.76
CA ALA A 369 -3.87 17.75 -27.72
C ALA A 369 -5.32 17.33 -27.47
N SER A 370 -5.65 17.07 -26.21
CA SER A 370 -7.00 16.86 -25.71
C SER A 370 -7.17 17.59 -24.38
N ALA A 371 -8.39 17.59 -23.86
CA ALA A 371 -8.68 18.13 -22.52
C ALA A 371 -7.94 17.37 -21.41
N ASP A 372 -7.49 16.13 -21.66
CA ASP A 372 -6.91 15.25 -20.65
C ASP A 372 -5.39 15.08 -20.78
N SER A 373 -4.83 15.38 -21.95
CA SER A 373 -3.38 15.31 -22.18
C SER A 373 -2.95 16.10 -23.39
N VAL A 374 -1.75 16.67 -23.35
CA VAL A 374 -1.11 17.29 -24.51
C VAL A 374 0.30 16.72 -24.69
N THR A 375 0.55 16.12 -25.85
CA THR A 375 1.86 15.54 -26.20
C THR A 375 2.60 16.48 -27.14
N VAL A 376 3.83 16.84 -26.78
CA VAL A 376 4.66 17.77 -27.52
C VAL A 376 6.07 17.23 -27.74
N LEU A 377 6.71 17.64 -28.83
CA LEU A 377 8.16 17.59 -28.98
C LEU A 377 8.71 18.92 -28.47
N ALA A 378 9.53 18.87 -27.44
CA ALA A 378 10.10 20.04 -26.78
C ALA A 378 11.62 20.00 -26.82
N GLU A 379 12.25 21.16 -26.89
CA GLU A 379 13.71 21.31 -26.85
C GLU A 379 14.09 22.45 -25.90
N ALA A 380 14.95 22.17 -24.92
CA ALA A 380 15.54 23.18 -24.08
C ALA A 380 16.73 23.81 -24.81
N THR A 381 16.62 25.10 -25.13
CA THR A 381 17.70 25.86 -25.77
C THR A 381 18.86 26.07 -24.80
N ALA A 382 20.03 26.50 -25.29
CA ALA A 382 21.17 26.85 -24.45
C ALA A 382 20.88 28.00 -23.45
N ALA A 383 19.79 28.75 -23.66
CA ALA A 383 19.34 29.81 -22.75
C ALA A 383 18.35 29.31 -21.68
N ALA A 384 17.91 28.05 -21.74
CA ALA A 384 17.06 27.46 -20.70
C ALA A 384 17.85 27.36 -19.39
N GLY A 385 17.28 27.86 -18.30
CA GLY A 385 17.86 27.66 -16.97
C GLY A 385 17.86 26.18 -16.60
N ILE A 386 18.91 25.71 -15.92
CA ILE A 386 18.97 24.36 -15.35
C ILE A 386 18.19 24.34 -14.03
N GLY A 387 17.42 23.29 -13.79
CA GLY A 387 16.58 23.12 -12.60
C GLY A 387 15.08 23.02 -12.92
N ALA A 388 14.25 23.28 -11.92
CA ALA A 388 12.80 23.15 -12.03
C ALA A 388 12.17 24.31 -12.83
N HIS A 389 11.17 23.96 -13.66
CA HIS A 389 10.37 24.87 -14.46
C HIS A 389 8.89 24.65 -14.20
N ALA A 390 8.14 25.74 -14.19
CA ALA A 390 6.68 25.68 -14.23
C ALA A 390 6.20 25.31 -15.62
N VAL A 391 5.18 24.45 -15.69
CA VAL A 391 4.49 24.10 -16.93
C VAL A 391 3.09 24.67 -16.90
N ALA A 392 2.64 25.20 -18.05
CA ALA A 392 1.30 25.71 -18.22
C ALA A 392 0.65 25.20 -19.52
N VAL A 393 -0.68 25.08 -19.47
CA VAL A 393 -1.53 24.89 -20.66
C VAL A 393 -2.62 25.96 -20.58
N GLY A 394 -2.50 26.99 -21.41
CA GLY A 394 -3.32 28.20 -21.29
C GLY A 394 -3.16 28.86 -19.92
N SER A 395 -4.26 28.97 -19.16
CA SER A 395 -4.25 29.55 -17.81
C SER A 395 -3.93 28.53 -16.70
N THR A 396 -3.96 27.24 -17.00
CA THR A 396 -3.67 26.18 -16.03
C THR A 396 -2.17 26.05 -15.86
N ARG A 397 -1.66 26.21 -14.63
CA ARG A 397 -0.22 26.19 -14.34
C ARG A 397 0.08 25.26 -13.18
N GLN A 398 1.18 24.52 -13.29
CA GLN A 398 1.78 23.74 -12.22
C GLN A 398 3.23 24.19 -12.05
N ALA A 399 3.58 24.60 -10.83
CA ALA A 399 4.95 24.92 -10.47
C ALA A 399 5.79 23.64 -10.42
N ASP A 400 7.08 23.78 -10.73
CA ASP A 400 8.10 22.73 -10.58
C ASP A 400 7.72 21.38 -11.21
N ALA A 401 7.08 21.45 -12.39
CA ALA A 401 6.50 20.29 -13.06
C ALA A 401 7.47 19.61 -14.05
N LEU A 402 8.53 20.32 -14.46
CA LEU A 402 9.51 19.85 -15.42
C LEU A 402 10.91 20.24 -14.95
N VAL A 403 11.87 19.32 -14.97
CA VAL A 403 13.27 19.61 -14.65
C VAL A 403 14.12 19.64 -15.91
N VAL A 404 14.77 20.77 -16.19
CA VAL A 404 15.77 20.88 -17.26
C VAL A 404 17.14 20.57 -16.69
N TYR A 405 17.89 19.69 -17.33
CA TYR A 405 19.25 19.31 -16.91
C TYR A 405 20.24 19.30 -18.09
N ASP A 406 21.48 19.63 -17.82
CA ASP A 406 22.59 19.56 -18.78
C ASP A 406 23.43 18.29 -18.57
N LYS A 407 23.65 17.91 -17.32
CA LYS A 407 24.36 16.70 -16.90
C LYS A 407 23.72 16.08 -15.67
N VAL A 408 23.90 14.78 -15.50
CA VAL A 408 23.57 14.08 -14.26
C VAL A 408 24.76 14.23 -13.33
N ALA A 409 24.57 14.87 -12.17
CA ALA A 409 25.64 15.08 -11.19
C ALA A 409 25.83 13.85 -10.29
N ALA A 410 24.75 13.19 -9.92
CA ALA A 410 24.75 11.97 -9.13
C ALA A 410 23.60 11.06 -9.52
N VAL A 411 23.76 9.76 -9.23
CA VAL A 411 22.70 8.76 -9.31
C VAL A 411 22.51 8.17 -7.92
N GLN A 412 21.27 8.06 -7.47
CA GLN A 412 20.91 7.31 -6.27
C GLN A 412 20.08 6.10 -6.68
N VAL A 413 20.37 4.95 -6.06
CA VAL A 413 19.52 3.76 -6.16
C VAL A 413 18.40 3.92 -5.14
N GLU A 414 17.14 3.88 -5.58
CA GLU A 414 15.98 3.91 -4.71
C GLU A 414 15.23 2.57 -4.75
N PRO A 415 14.92 1.95 -3.59
CA PRO A 415 15.36 2.35 -2.26
C PRO A 415 16.87 2.12 -2.05
N ALA A 416 17.52 3.01 -1.29
CA ALA A 416 18.96 2.91 -1.00
C ALA A 416 19.32 1.68 -0.14
N TYR A 417 18.36 1.24 0.69
CA TYR A 417 18.43 0.00 1.46
C TYR A 417 17.08 -0.71 1.38
N THR A 418 17.08 -2.02 1.12
CA THR A 418 15.85 -2.82 1.20
C THR A 418 16.15 -4.31 1.46
N VAL A 419 15.07 -5.06 1.63
CA VAL A 419 15.10 -6.49 1.93
C VAL A 419 14.32 -7.27 0.89
N ALA A 420 14.96 -8.26 0.28
CA ALA A 420 14.30 -9.36 -0.43
C ALA A 420 14.21 -10.58 0.49
N ARG A 421 13.28 -11.51 0.21
CA ARG A 421 13.14 -12.75 1.00
C ARG A 421 13.08 -13.96 0.10
N VAL A 422 13.90 -14.97 0.43
CA VAL A 422 13.81 -16.29 -0.20
C VAL A 422 12.40 -16.86 -0.04
N GLY A 423 11.96 -17.72 -0.96
CA GLY A 423 10.63 -18.33 -0.89
C GLY A 423 10.46 -19.43 -1.93
N GLY A 424 9.25 -19.97 -2.04
CA GLY A 424 8.95 -21.09 -2.92
C GLY A 424 9.74 -22.35 -2.57
N ASN A 425 10.34 -22.99 -3.58
CA ASN A 425 11.12 -24.22 -3.44
C ASN A 425 10.37 -25.34 -2.69
N GLY A 426 9.08 -25.52 -3.01
CA GLY A 426 8.18 -26.47 -2.37
C GLY A 426 7.54 -25.99 -1.06
N GLY A 427 7.96 -24.84 -0.51
CA GLY A 427 7.33 -24.21 0.65
C GLY A 427 6.10 -23.36 0.30
N PRO A 428 5.21 -23.07 1.28
CA PRO A 428 3.95 -22.35 1.05
C PRO A 428 4.11 -20.82 0.98
N VAL A 429 5.27 -20.28 1.35
CA VAL A 429 5.53 -18.83 1.35
C VAL A 429 6.24 -18.47 0.04
N PRO A 430 5.66 -17.59 -0.80
CA PRO A 430 6.29 -17.15 -2.05
C PRO A 430 7.54 -16.28 -1.77
N PRO A 431 8.47 -16.15 -2.73
CA PRO A 431 9.57 -15.21 -2.62
C PRO A 431 9.06 -13.77 -2.56
N VAL A 432 9.81 -12.90 -1.87
CA VAL A 432 9.57 -11.45 -1.89
C VAL A 432 10.70 -10.80 -2.68
N PRO A 433 10.44 -10.24 -3.87
CA PRO A 433 11.45 -9.57 -4.68
C PRO A 433 11.85 -8.21 -4.08
N ALA A 434 12.77 -7.52 -4.74
CA ALA A 434 13.05 -6.10 -4.48
C ALA A 434 13.13 -5.35 -5.81
N GLN A 435 12.37 -4.27 -5.96
CA GLN A 435 12.40 -3.42 -7.14
C GLN A 435 13.24 -2.18 -6.83
N PHE A 436 14.14 -1.83 -7.75
CA PHE A 436 14.99 -0.65 -7.67
C PHE A 436 14.77 0.29 -8.85
N GLU A 437 15.04 1.57 -8.64
CA GLU A 437 15.10 2.60 -9.68
C GLU A 437 16.36 3.46 -9.54
N ALA A 438 16.86 3.96 -10.68
CA ALA A 438 18.01 4.83 -10.72
C ALA A 438 17.55 6.28 -10.82
N ILE A 439 17.80 7.07 -9.80
CA ILE A 439 17.33 8.46 -9.73
C ILE A 439 18.48 9.40 -10.03
N GLY A 440 18.34 10.20 -11.09
CA GLY A 440 19.31 11.25 -11.43
C GLY A 440 19.09 12.50 -10.59
N PHE A 441 20.20 13.14 -10.18
CA PHE A 441 20.20 14.41 -9.45
C PHE A 441 21.13 15.44 -10.10
N LEU A 442 20.74 16.70 -10.00
CA LEU A 442 21.60 17.88 -10.17
C LEU A 442 22.19 18.28 -8.80
N ALA A 443 23.41 18.80 -8.80
CA ALA A 443 24.16 19.24 -7.61
C ALA A 443 23.68 20.57 -7.00
N GLY A 444 22.47 21.03 -7.34
CA GLY A 444 21.93 22.30 -6.85
C GLY A 444 22.76 23.57 -7.16
N PRO A 445 22.35 24.71 -6.60
CA PRO A 445 23.10 25.98 -6.65
C PRO A 445 24.48 25.94 -5.99
N ASP A 446 24.71 25.10 -4.98
CA ASP A 446 26.00 25.03 -4.28
C ASP A 446 27.08 24.24 -5.05
N GLY A 447 26.66 23.48 -6.07
CA GLY A 447 27.51 22.72 -6.98
C GLY A 447 28.08 21.43 -6.37
N LYS A 448 27.57 20.98 -5.23
CA LYS A 448 27.98 19.75 -4.54
C LYS A 448 26.85 18.73 -4.58
N THR A 449 27.20 17.45 -4.62
CA THR A 449 26.21 16.37 -4.58
C THR A 449 26.02 15.87 -3.15
N GLY A 450 24.82 15.37 -2.86
CA GLY A 450 24.45 14.85 -1.54
C GLY A 450 24.12 15.95 -0.52
N THR A 451 23.78 17.15 -0.99
CA THR A 451 23.36 18.30 -0.17
C THR A 451 21.84 18.52 -0.26
N ALA A 452 21.31 19.37 0.61
CA ALA A 452 19.87 19.61 0.69
C ALA A 452 19.29 20.40 -0.50
N ASP A 453 20.15 21.02 -1.32
CA ASP A 453 19.77 21.78 -2.51
C ASP A 453 19.91 20.98 -3.81
N ASP A 454 20.26 19.69 -3.73
CA ASP A 454 20.22 18.77 -4.85
C ASP A 454 18.81 18.76 -5.48
N VAL A 455 18.75 18.87 -6.81
CA VAL A 455 17.47 18.84 -7.54
C VAL A 455 17.30 17.47 -8.17
N ARG A 456 16.25 16.75 -7.76
CA ARG A 456 15.85 15.47 -8.35
C ARG A 456 15.46 15.69 -9.82
N ILE A 457 16.16 15.03 -10.74
CA ILE A 457 15.80 15.05 -12.17
C ILE A 457 14.66 14.06 -12.43
N GLY A 458 14.78 12.83 -11.93
CA GLY A 458 13.76 11.79 -12.09
C GLY A 458 14.37 10.40 -12.30
N VAL A 459 13.51 9.43 -12.60
CA VAL A 459 13.91 8.04 -12.91
C VAL A 459 14.61 8.00 -14.27
N MET A 460 15.82 7.47 -14.27
CA MET A 460 16.69 7.35 -15.44
C MET A 460 16.84 5.90 -15.87
N PRO A 461 16.90 5.61 -17.19
CA PRO A 461 17.32 4.31 -17.67
C PRO A 461 18.74 3.98 -17.19
N ALA A 462 18.92 2.78 -16.64
CA ALA A 462 20.20 2.34 -16.08
C ALA A 462 20.52 0.89 -16.47
N ALA A 463 21.81 0.57 -16.51
CA ALA A 463 22.27 -0.80 -16.47
C ALA A 463 22.42 -1.24 -15.01
N TRP A 464 21.87 -2.41 -14.67
CA TRP A 464 21.87 -2.95 -13.32
C TRP A 464 22.92 -4.04 -13.15
N SER A 465 23.61 -4.04 -12.03
CA SER A 465 24.54 -5.10 -11.65
C SER A 465 24.54 -5.36 -10.15
N LEU A 466 25.01 -6.54 -9.78
CA LEU A 466 25.14 -6.98 -8.39
C LEU A 466 26.60 -7.29 -8.10
N ALA A 467 27.01 -7.04 -6.86
CA ALA A 467 28.27 -7.51 -6.29
C ALA A 467 28.04 -7.98 -4.86
N ASP A 468 28.96 -8.79 -4.33
CA ASP A 468 29.04 -9.00 -2.89
C ASP A 468 29.22 -7.64 -2.19
N PHE A 469 28.50 -7.42 -1.09
CA PHE A 469 28.54 -6.12 -0.40
C PHE A 469 29.87 -5.87 0.29
N ASP A 470 30.41 -6.90 0.94
CA ASP A 470 31.62 -6.89 1.76
C ASP A 470 32.43 -8.19 1.60
N ALA A 471 33.54 -8.30 2.34
CA ALA A 471 34.44 -9.45 2.25
C ALA A 471 33.80 -10.74 2.79
N GLU A 472 32.92 -10.61 3.80
CA GLU A 472 32.16 -11.72 4.37
C GLU A 472 31.15 -12.28 3.37
N ALA A 473 30.41 -11.42 2.66
CA ALA A 473 29.51 -11.81 1.58
C ALA A 473 30.26 -12.55 0.47
N ALA A 474 31.44 -12.06 0.07
CA ALA A 474 32.29 -12.71 -0.93
C ALA A 474 32.78 -14.09 -0.46
N ALA A 475 33.19 -14.21 0.82
CA ALA A 475 33.60 -15.49 1.39
C ALA A 475 32.45 -16.53 1.45
N MET A 476 31.21 -16.06 1.56
CA MET A 476 30.00 -16.89 1.54
C MET A 476 29.44 -17.13 0.12
N GLU A 477 30.07 -16.56 -0.91
CA GLU A 477 29.59 -16.55 -2.30
C GLU A 477 28.15 -16.01 -2.43
N ASP A 478 27.82 -14.92 -1.71
CA ASP A 478 26.47 -14.37 -1.65
C ASP A 478 25.92 -13.98 -3.02
N LEU A 479 26.73 -13.36 -3.90
CA LEU A 479 26.37 -13.03 -5.27
C LEU A 479 25.93 -14.26 -6.09
N LYS A 480 26.57 -15.42 -5.87
CA LYS A 480 26.31 -16.65 -6.61
C LYS A 480 24.97 -17.28 -6.23
N PHE A 481 24.57 -17.18 -4.96
CA PHE A 481 23.42 -17.90 -4.41
C PHE A 481 22.20 -17.01 -4.12
N GLY A 482 22.41 -15.71 -3.87
CA GLY A 482 21.39 -14.80 -3.35
C GLY A 482 20.22 -14.55 -4.31
N GLY A 483 20.47 -14.50 -5.61
CA GLY A 483 19.45 -14.23 -6.62
C GLY A 483 20.00 -13.54 -7.86
N LYS A 484 19.12 -12.87 -8.61
CA LYS A 484 19.47 -12.18 -9.87
C LYS A 484 18.68 -10.87 -9.99
N ILE A 485 19.29 -9.87 -10.61
CA ILE A 485 18.62 -8.62 -11.01
C ILE A 485 18.46 -8.58 -12.53
N ASP A 486 17.33 -8.09 -13.01
CA ASP A 486 17.09 -7.87 -14.45
C ASP A 486 17.38 -6.43 -14.89
N ASP A 487 17.16 -6.15 -16.17
CA ASP A 487 17.39 -4.85 -16.80
C ASP A 487 16.39 -3.77 -16.36
N THR A 488 15.28 -4.16 -15.72
CA THR A 488 14.29 -3.26 -15.13
C THR A 488 14.60 -2.90 -13.68
N GLY A 489 15.68 -3.45 -13.10
CA GLY A 489 16.03 -3.26 -11.69
C GLY A 489 15.24 -4.16 -10.75
N LEU A 490 14.55 -5.18 -11.25
CA LEU A 490 13.83 -6.15 -10.41
C LEU A 490 14.78 -7.27 -9.97
N PHE A 491 15.01 -7.35 -8.67
CA PHE A 491 15.73 -8.45 -8.04
C PHE A 491 14.79 -9.60 -7.67
N THR A 492 15.11 -10.80 -8.14
CA THR A 492 14.45 -12.06 -7.77
C THR A 492 15.37 -12.91 -6.88
N PRO A 493 14.97 -13.24 -5.64
CA PRO A 493 15.79 -14.00 -4.71
C PRO A 493 15.89 -15.49 -5.09
N GLY A 494 16.90 -16.17 -4.55
CA GLY A 494 17.02 -17.62 -4.62
C GLY A 494 15.90 -18.38 -3.89
N GLY A 495 15.85 -19.69 -4.10
CA GLY A 495 14.87 -20.56 -3.46
C GLY A 495 15.06 -20.66 -1.94
N ALA A 496 13.97 -20.88 -1.21
CA ALA A 496 13.96 -21.07 0.24
C ALA A 496 14.59 -22.40 0.71
N GLY A 497 14.91 -22.47 2.01
CA GLY A 497 15.35 -23.66 2.71
C GLY A 497 16.87 -23.86 2.71
N PRO A 498 17.38 -24.86 3.46
CA PRO A 498 18.80 -25.20 3.48
C PRO A 498 19.32 -25.53 2.09
N ASN A 499 20.46 -24.96 1.69
CA ASN A 499 21.10 -25.24 0.42
C ASN A 499 22.39 -26.05 0.64
N PRO A 500 22.42 -27.37 0.31
CA PRO A 500 23.61 -28.22 0.50
C PRO A 500 24.86 -27.77 -0.25
N ALA A 501 24.72 -26.90 -1.26
CA ALA A 501 25.85 -26.33 -2.00
C ALA A 501 26.54 -25.16 -1.27
N ARG A 502 25.98 -24.67 -0.15
CA ARG A 502 26.54 -23.58 0.65
C ARG A 502 27.23 -24.08 1.91
N ILE A 503 28.14 -23.27 2.43
CA ILE A 503 28.78 -23.50 3.73
C ILE A 503 27.69 -23.63 4.81
N TYR A 504 27.82 -24.63 5.68
CA TYR A 504 26.85 -25.00 6.72
C TYR A 504 25.46 -25.40 6.22
N SER A 505 25.30 -25.66 4.91
CA SER A 505 24.00 -25.83 4.29
C SER A 505 23.05 -24.65 4.56
N THR A 506 23.60 -23.43 4.70
CA THR A 506 22.80 -22.23 4.97
C THR A 506 21.82 -21.95 3.82
N ASN A 507 20.85 -21.07 4.07
CA ASN A 507 19.85 -20.64 3.08
C ASN A 507 20.50 -19.83 1.95
N ASN A 508 19.76 -19.55 0.88
CA ASN A 508 20.15 -18.58 -0.16
C ASN A 508 20.00 -17.11 0.28
N ALA A 509 20.29 -16.81 1.55
CA ALA A 509 20.39 -15.45 2.07
C ALA A 509 21.68 -14.77 1.57
N ALA A 510 21.70 -13.44 1.48
CA ALA A 510 22.83 -12.72 0.92
C ALA A 510 22.88 -11.26 1.39
N ASN A 511 24.08 -10.69 1.47
CA ASN A 511 24.33 -9.25 1.57
C ASN A 511 24.93 -8.74 0.26
N LEU A 512 24.14 -8.00 -0.52
CA LEU A 512 24.46 -7.60 -1.88
C LEU A 512 24.56 -6.08 -2.01
N LYS A 513 25.50 -5.62 -2.84
CA LYS A 513 25.54 -4.27 -3.38
C LYS A 513 24.83 -4.26 -4.73
N VAL A 514 23.90 -3.33 -4.89
CA VAL A 514 23.17 -3.09 -6.15
C VAL A 514 23.73 -1.83 -6.78
N THR A 515 24.20 -1.90 -8.02
CA THR A 515 24.72 -0.74 -8.77
C THR A 515 23.82 -0.42 -9.95
N ALA A 516 23.42 0.85 -10.06
CA ALA A 516 22.78 1.41 -11.23
C ALA A 516 23.76 2.31 -12.00
N ALA A 517 23.99 2.02 -13.27
CA ALA A 517 24.84 2.81 -14.16
C ALA A 517 23.99 3.56 -15.19
N VAL A 518 23.88 4.88 -15.05
CA VAL A 518 23.12 5.76 -15.96
C VAL A 518 24.08 6.34 -17.00
N LYS A 519 23.73 6.21 -18.28
CA LYS A 519 24.49 6.83 -19.37
C LYS A 519 24.14 8.31 -19.48
N ASP A 520 25.16 9.15 -19.50
CA ASP A 520 25.01 10.59 -19.74
C ASP A 520 25.99 11.06 -20.83
N GLY A 521 25.49 11.15 -22.06
CA GLY A 521 26.34 11.38 -23.23
C GLY A 521 27.34 10.25 -23.44
N ALA A 522 28.63 10.58 -23.44
CA ALA A 522 29.72 9.60 -23.50
C ALA A 522 30.13 9.06 -22.12
N GLY A 523 29.65 9.68 -21.03
CA GLY A 523 29.96 9.31 -19.66
C GLY A 523 28.98 8.32 -19.06
N THR A 524 29.32 7.82 -17.89
CA THR A 524 28.44 7.00 -17.05
C THR A 524 28.51 7.52 -15.62
N VAL A 525 27.36 7.68 -14.98
CA VAL A 525 27.24 8.06 -13.58
C VAL A 525 26.63 6.87 -12.85
N GLU A 526 27.29 6.43 -11.78
CA GLU A 526 26.87 5.27 -11.02
C GLU A 526 26.30 5.67 -9.66
N GLY A 527 25.27 4.95 -9.23
CA GLY A 527 24.75 4.98 -7.88
C GLY A 527 24.71 3.56 -7.32
N THR A 528 24.85 3.44 -5.99
CA THR A 528 24.82 2.14 -5.32
C THR A 528 23.80 2.12 -4.17
N GLY A 529 23.14 0.99 -3.99
CA GLY A 529 22.32 0.68 -2.83
C GLY A 529 22.72 -0.66 -2.19
N GLN A 530 22.17 -0.94 -1.02
CA GLN A 530 22.37 -2.20 -0.30
C GLN A 530 21.08 -3.04 -0.33
N LEU A 531 21.24 -4.32 -0.62
CA LEU A 531 20.16 -5.30 -0.61
C LEU A 531 20.52 -6.44 0.34
N ILE A 532 19.66 -6.67 1.33
CA ILE A 532 19.72 -7.88 2.15
C ILE A 532 18.70 -8.89 1.63
N VAL A 533 19.16 -10.06 1.20
CA VAL A 533 18.30 -11.22 0.96
C VAL A 533 18.24 -12.04 2.23
N THR A 534 17.05 -12.20 2.80
CA THR A 534 16.88 -12.89 4.10
C THR A 534 15.78 -13.95 4.06
N VAL A 535 15.54 -14.56 5.21
CA VAL A 535 14.57 -15.64 5.40
C VAL A 535 13.12 -15.15 5.30
N GLN A 536 12.21 -16.10 5.15
CA GLN A 536 10.77 -15.89 5.15
C GLN A 536 10.28 -15.26 6.46
N ARG A 537 9.06 -14.74 6.41
CA ARG A 537 8.24 -14.50 7.58
C ARG A 537 6.90 -15.21 7.38
N TRP A 538 6.42 -15.87 8.42
CA TRP A 538 5.16 -16.64 8.36
C TRP A 538 3.98 -15.86 8.95
N ASN A 539 4.27 -14.89 9.81
CA ASN A 539 3.29 -13.92 10.28
C ASN A 539 3.45 -12.63 9.47
N ASP A 540 2.44 -12.30 8.67
CA ASP A 540 2.34 -11.04 7.94
C ASP A 540 0.94 -10.46 8.16
N ALA A 541 0.92 -9.26 8.73
CA ALA A 541 -0.27 -8.56 9.14
C ALA A 541 -0.55 -7.38 8.19
N PRO A 542 -1.81 -6.93 8.06
CA PRO A 542 -2.16 -5.75 7.26
C PRO A 542 -1.28 -4.52 7.56
N VAL A 543 -1.11 -4.16 8.84
CA VAL A 543 -0.08 -3.23 9.33
C VAL A 543 1.08 -4.06 9.89
N ARG A 544 2.32 -3.91 9.41
CA ARG A 544 3.45 -4.84 9.70
C ARG A 544 3.96 -4.80 11.12
#